data_AF-A0A7J4J3V7-F1
#
_entry.id   AF-A0A7J4J3V7-F1
#
_cell.length_a   1.000
_cell.length_b   1.000
_cell.length_c   1.000
_cell.angle_alpha   90.00
_cell.angle_beta   90.00
_cell.angle_gamma   90.00
#
_symmetry.space_group_name_H-M   'P 1'
#
loop_
_entity.id
_entity.type
_entity.pdbx_description
1 polymer ?
#
loop_
_entity_poly.entity_id
_entity_poly.type
_entity_poly.pdbx_seq_one_letter_code
_entity_poly.pdbx_strand_id
1 'polypeptide(L)'
;MNKKASADYIKLRKLINDGYVPGNINIKITPTSEETSIELRNAENKTIALQSFEGDVVLFAFSVKQVFNKQGLSMTGEVKDLGLFYETLEKFYDPDNKKYNDAVSQVISSKNKIEYVPHDLLKRFLEDPATSSYRQYLKLRDDYYVIKFLHVELLKQVYAGLLSIRNQKSLKTKIFDTTLDLFKKAFHHDPNFVKNYQLFQKYNKADATDLLISSSEDLDHDKDKFDMLSKRNGTPAKQGLKYVIESYATLAETVIKILNIIRAAIEIEEGVTDPLLNKGSVDNWLKIKENKTYGFIVEDFDPRIRHGKAHNNYNIDVTNNKIDFYKEGRIKDIAFSYTFEEFRKMWHRLHLLLSALVVAVCVEQAALTGAMLESGEYKLLLASMGNFKEIRNKNYV
;
A
#
# COMPACT_ATOMS: atom_id res chain seq x y z
N MET A 1 -16.43 15.98 -44.45
CA MET A 1 -15.40 16.42 -45.41
C MET A 1 -14.06 15.90 -44.93
N ASN A 2 -13.38 15.05 -45.70
CA ASN A 2 -11.99 14.64 -45.42
C ASN A 2 -11.06 15.85 -45.66
N LYS A 3 -10.85 16.69 -44.63
CA LYS A 3 -9.80 17.70 -44.67
C LYS A 3 -8.47 16.96 -44.71
N LYS A 4 -7.68 17.17 -45.78
CA LYS A 4 -6.28 16.75 -45.81
C LYS A 4 -5.56 17.45 -44.65
N ALA A 5 -4.65 16.73 -44.00
CA ALA A 5 -3.79 17.29 -42.95
C ALA A 5 -3.01 18.50 -43.49
N SER A 6 -2.85 19.53 -42.66
CA SER A 6 -2.05 20.72 -42.97
C SER A 6 -0.56 20.36 -43.08
N ALA A 7 0.21 21.20 -43.78
CA ALA A 7 1.66 21.00 -43.92
C ALA A 7 2.37 21.04 -42.56
N ASP A 8 1.92 21.94 -41.67
CA ASP A 8 2.45 22.09 -40.31
C ASP A 8 2.16 20.85 -39.47
N TYR A 9 0.96 20.27 -39.59
CA TYR A 9 0.61 19.03 -38.91
C TYR A 9 1.44 17.84 -39.42
N ILE A 10 1.68 17.74 -40.73
CA ILE A 10 2.55 16.70 -41.30
C ILE A 10 3.98 16.85 -40.76
N LYS A 11 4.50 18.08 -40.70
CA LYS A 11 5.82 18.38 -40.14
C LYS A 11 5.89 17.99 -38.66
N LEU A 12 4.88 18.36 -37.87
CA LEU A 12 4.77 17.99 -36.46
C LEU A 12 4.76 16.47 -36.25
N ARG A 13 3.95 15.74 -37.03
CA ARG A 13 3.89 14.28 -36.97
C ARG A 13 5.20 13.63 -37.35
N LYS A 14 5.92 14.18 -38.33
CA LYS A 14 7.27 13.72 -38.69
C LYS A 14 8.24 13.90 -37.53
N LEU A 15 8.28 15.07 -36.90
CA LEU A 15 9.14 15.33 -35.73
C LEU A 15 8.84 14.36 -34.58
N ILE A 16 7.56 14.08 -34.30
CA ILE A 16 7.17 13.10 -33.28
C ILE A 16 7.65 11.69 -33.64
N ASN A 17 7.48 11.29 -34.90
CA ASN A 17 7.97 10.00 -35.40
C ASN A 17 9.50 9.88 -35.32
N ASP A 18 10.21 11.00 -35.46
CA ASP A 18 11.67 11.13 -35.34
C ASP A 18 12.15 11.19 -33.87
N GLY A 19 11.24 11.06 -32.90
CA GLY A 19 11.57 10.96 -31.47
C GLY A 19 11.53 12.30 -30.71
N TYR A 20 10.95 13.35 -31.28
CA TYR A 20 10.68 14.57 -30.53
C TYR A 20 9.39 14.44 -29.71
N VAL A 21 9.42 14.89 -28.46
CA VAL A 21 8.28 14.92 -27.55
C VAL A 21 7.87 16.37 -27.29
N PRO A 22 6.57 16.71 -27.31
CA PRO A 22 6.10 18.03 -26.92
C PRO A 22 6.42 18.31 -25.44
N GLY A 23 7.00 19.48 -25.16
CA GLY A 23 7.28 19.96 -23.81
C GLY A 23 6.36 21.13 -23.45
N ASN A 24 6.75 22.33 -23.85
CA ASN A 24 5.97 23.54 -23.59
C ASN A 24 4.96 23.78 -24.72
N ILE A 25 3.68 23.86 -24.38
CA ILE A 25 2.59 24.12 -25.31
C ILE A 25 1.88 25.40 -24.87
N ASN A 26 1.88 26.41 -25.72
CA ASN A 26 1.16 27.65 -25.50
C ASN A 26 0.07 27.79 -26.57
N ILE A 27 -1.17 28.01 -26.14
CA ILE A 27 -2.31 28.22 -27.01
C ILE A 27 -2.86 29.60 -26.71
N LYS A 28 -2.84 30.49 -27.70
CA LYS A 28 -3.45 31.81 -27.64
C LYS A 28 -4.77 31.77 -28.38
N ILE A 29 -5.85 32.02 -27.64
CA ILE A 29 -7.20 32.08 -28.19
C ILE A 29 -7.64 33.54 -28.16
N THR A 30 -8.00 34.08 -29.32
CA THR A 30 -8.66 35.37 -29.46
C THR A 30 -10.05 35.16 -30.08
N PRO A 31 -10.96 36.16 -30.04
CA PRO A 31 -12.27 36.04 -30.69
C PRO A 31 -12.20 35.73 -32.20
N THR A 32 -11.05 36.00 -32.84
CA THR A 32 -10.87 35.92 -34.29
C THR A 32 -9.79 34.95 -34.74
N SER A 33 -8.99 34.38 -33.82
CA SER A 33 -7.88 33.50 -34.17
C SER A 33 -7.47 32.56 -33.04
N GLU A 34 -6.97 31.39 -33.42
CA GLU A 34 -6.31 30.44 -32.54
C GLU A 34 -4.87 30.27 -33.04
N GLU A 35 -3.90 30.50 -32.16
CA GLU A 35 -2.48 30.34 -32.45
C GLU A 35 -1.87 29.40 -31.42
N THR A 36 -1.08 28.44 -31.89
CA THR A 36 -0.36 27.52 -31.01
C THR A 36 1.14 27.64 -31.24
N SER A 37 1.90 27.62 -30.15
CA SER A 37 3.34 27.37 -30.12
C SER A 37 3.64 26.08 -29.35
N ILE A 38 4.37 25.16 -29.98
CA ILE A 38 4.81 23.89 -29.40
C ILE A 38 6.33 23.85 -29.40
N GLU A 39 6.92 23.71 -28.22
CA GLU A 39 8.32 23.35 -28.07
C GLU A 39 8.46 21.83 -28.05
N LEU A 40 9.24 21.30 -28.98
CA LEU A 40 9.51 19.87 -29.15
C LEU A 40 10.95 19.57 -28.74
N ARG A 41 11.17 18.53 -27.93
CA ARG A 41 12.50 18.13 -27.48
C ARG A 41 12.78 16.67 -27.78
N ASN A 42 13.98 16.35 -28.27
CA ASN A 42 14.41 14.97 -28.45
C ASN A 42 15.29 14.47 -27.27
N ALA A 43 15.73 13.21 -27.32
CA ALA A 43 16.56 12.60 -26.28
C ALA A 43 17.95 13.26 -26.13
N GLU A 44 18.45 13.94 -27.17
CA GLU A 44 19.71 14.70 -27.14
C GLU A 44 19.54 16.13 -26.63
N ASN A 45 18.38 16.46 -26.02
CA ASN A 45 18.00 17.78 -25.58
C ASN A 45 17.94 18.86 -26.69
N LYS A 46 17.95 18.47 -27.98
CA LYS A 46 17.71 19.40 -29.10
C LYS A 46 16.26 19.85 -29.08
N THR A 47 16.06 21.16 -29.16
CA THR A 47 14.74 21.80 -29.13
C THR A 47 14.37 22.36 -30.50
N ILE A 48 13.11 22.20 -30.87
CA ILE A 48 12.51 22.79 -32.07
C ILE A 48 11.21 23.47 -31.65
N ALA A 49 11.06 24.74 -31.97
CA ALA A 49 9.79 25.46 -31.81
C ALA A 49 8.98 25.37 -33.10
N LEU A 50 7.71 25.01 -32.97
CA LEU A 50 6.71 25.07 -34.04
C LEU A 50 5.64 26.09 -33.66
N GLN A 51 5.39 27.07 -34.52
CA GLN A 51 4.25 27.99 -34.41
C GLN A 51 3.30 27.70 -35.57
N SER A 52 2.00 27.65 -35.29
CA SER A 52 0.99 27.39 -36.31
C SER A 52 -0.37 27.99 -35.95
N PHE A 53 -1.13 28.38 -36.98
CA PHE A 53 -2.53 28.78 -36.93
C PHE A 53 -3.45 27.69 -37.51
N GLU A 54 -2.89 26.57 -37.95
CA GLU A 54 -3.62 25.48 -38.56
C GLU A 54 -4.43 24.72 -37.51
N GLY A 55 -5.74 24.58 -37.75
CA GLY A 55 -6.67 24.03 -36.76
C GLY A 55 -6.34 22.60 -36.31
N ASP A 56 -5.71 21.77 -37.14
CA ASP A 56 -5.29 20.41 -36.76
C ASP A 56 -4.07 20.41 -35.83
N VAL A 57 -3.17 21.39 -35.95
CA VAL A 57 -2.06 21.61 -35.00
C VAL A 57 -2.59 22.17 -33.68
N VAL A 58 -3.54 23.10 -33.74
CA VAL A 58 -4.22 23.63 -32.54
C VAL A 58 -4.95 22.51 -31.79
N LEU A 59 -5.73 21.69 -32.48
CA LEU A 59 -6.42 20.53 -31.89
C LEU A 59 -5.44 19.52 -31.27
N PHE A 60 -4.31 19.26 -31.93
CA PHE A 60 -3.26 18.43 -31.36
C PHE A 60 -2.69 19.05 -30.07
N ALA A 61 -2.43 20.34 -30.07
CA ALA A 61 -1.92 21.02 -28.88
C ALA A 61 -2.88 20.94 -27.69
N PHE A 62 -4.19 21.01 -27.94
CA PHE A 62 -5.19 20.76 -26.91
C PHE A 62 -5.20 19.31 -26.44
N SER A 63 -5.03 18.34 -27.36
CA SER A 63 -5.09 16.90 -27.07
C SER A 63 -3.87 16.37 -26.33
N VAL A 64 -2.71 17.02 -26.48
CA VAL A 64 -1.50 16.65 -25.75
C VAL A 64 -1.65 17.01 -24.26
N LYS A 65 -1.53 16.00 -23.41
CA LYS A 65 -1.56 16.13 -21.95
C LYS A 65 -0.42 15.37 -21.32
N GLN A 66 0.01 15.89 -20.18
CA GLN A 66 0.84 15.18 -19.22
C GLN A 66 -0.07 14.45 -18.24
N VAL A 67 0.05 13.13 -18.16
CA VAL A 67 -0.71 12.26 -17.24
C VAL A 67 0.25 11.35 -16.47
N PHE A 68 -0.27 10.49 -15.60
CA PHE A 68 0.52 9.52 -14.87
C PHE A 68 0.13 8.09 -15.26
N ASN A 69 1.10 7.19 -15.29
CA ASN A 69 0.83 5.76 -15.47
C ASN A 69 0.59 5.06 -14.13
N LYS A 70 0.33 3.74 -14.20
CA LYS A 70 0.11 2.90 -13.02
C LYS A 70 1.30 2.88 -12.07
N GLN A 71 2.51 3.18 -12.53
CA GLN A 71 3.75 3.25 -11.72
C GLN A 71 4.01 4.67 -11.17
N GLY A 72 3.07 5.60 -11.33
CA GLY A 72 3.26 7.00 -10.93
C GLY A 72 4.33 7.74 -11.77
N LEU A 73 4.71 7.22 -12.94
CA LEU A 73 5.59 7.92 -13.86
C LEU A 73 4.78 8.88 -14.73
N SER A 74 5.29 10.08 -14.89
CA SER A 74 4.69 11.06 -15.78
C SER A 74 4.88 10.66 -17.25
N MET A 75 3.80 10.70 -18.02
CA MET A 75 3.78 10.41 -19.45
C MET A 75 3.19 11.58 -20.21
N THR A 76 3.77 11.87 -21.37
CA THR A 76 3.20 12.84 -22.32
C THR A 76 2.57 12.10 -23.48
N GLY A 77 1.37 12.50 -23.89
CA GLY A 77 0.65 11.82 -24.94
C GLY A 77 -0.64 12.50 -25.32
N GLU A 78 -1.34 11.90 -26.29
CA GLU A 78 -2.58 12.43 -26.84
C GLU A 78 -3.79 11.80 -26.14
N VAL A 79 -4.69 12.66 -25.69
CA VAL A 79 -6.04 12.29 -25.31
C VAL A 79 -6.88 12.13 -26.58
N LYS A 80 -7.55 10.98 -26.74
CA LYS A 80 -8.34 10.68 -27.95
C LYS A 80 -9.65 11.48 -27.99
N ASP A 81 -10.31 11.58 -26.85
CA ASP A 81 -11.55 12.34 -26.65
C ASP A 81 -11.36 13.35 -25.52
N LEU A 82 -11.18 14.62 -25.88
CA LEU A 82 -10.99 15.72 -24.93
C LEU A 82 -12.23 15.99 -24.08
N GLY A 83 -13.43 15.85 -24.67
CA GLY A 83 -14.69 16.07 -23.95
C GLY A 83 -14.83 15.06 -22.82
N LEU A 84 -14.67 13.77 -23.12
CA LEU A 84 -14.72 12.70 -22.13
C LEU A 84 -13.65 12.87 -21.03
N PHE A 85 -12.45 13.33 -21.41
CA PHE A 85 -11.37 13.54 -20.44
C PHE A 85 -11.71 14.64 -19.43
N TYR A 86 -12.18 15.81 -19.89
CA TYR A 86 -12.57 16.89 -18.99
C TYR A 86 -13.86 16.59 -18.23
N GLU A 87 -14.85 15.91 -18.83
CA GLU A 87 -16.04 15.42 -18.12
C GLU A 87 -15.63 14.48 -16.97
N THR A 88 -14.63 13.63 -17.20
CA THR A 88 -14.11 12.73 -16.16
C THR A 88 -13.37 13.50 -15.06
N LEU A 89 -12.54 14.48 -15.42
CA LEU A 89 -11.89 15.33 -14.41
C LEU A 89 -12.90 16.14 -13.60
N GLU A 90 -13.94 16.64 -14.25
CA GLU A 90 -15.03 17.34 -13.58
C GLU A 90 -15.73 16.42 -12.59
N LYS A 91 -15.92 15.11 -12.90
CA LYS A 91 -16.44 14.15 -11.91
C LYS A 91 -15.60 14.15 -10.63
N PHE A 92 -14.28 14.27 -10.72
CA PHE A 92 -13.39 14.32 -9.54
C PHE A 92 -13.28 15.69 -8.85
N TYR A 93 -13.83 16.74 -9.45
CA TYR A 93 -13.87 18.08 -8.86
C TYR A 93 -15.14 18.25 -8.01
N ASP A 94 -14.96 18.32 -6.68
CA ASP A 94 -16.07 18.44 -5.71
C ASP A 94 -15.71 19.37 -4.54
N PRO A 95 -15.54 20.67 -4.80
CA PRO A 95 -15.13 21.65 -3.78
C PRO A 95 -16.14 21.76 -2.63
N ASP A 96 -17.43 21.57 -2.91
CA ASP A 96 -18.52 21.69 -1.94
C ASP A 96 -18.92 20.34 -1.30
N ASN A 97 -18.18 19.26 -1.58
CA ASN A 97 -18.48 17.89 -1.15
C ASN A 97 -19.88 17.37 -1.54
N LYS A 98 -20.52 17.97 -2.56
CA LYS A 98 -21.88 17.59 -2.99
C LYS A 98 -21.88 16.17 -3.56
N LYS A 99 -20.93 15.84 -4.43
CA LYS A 99 -20.85 14.50 -5.05
C LYS A 99 -20.51 13.43 -4.03
N TYR A 100 -19.64 13.76 -3.08
CA TYR A 100 -19.36 12.90 -1.93
C TYR A 100 -20.63 12.63 -1.11
N ASN A 101 -21.36 13.67 -0.69
CA ASN A 101 -22.59 13.52 0.11
C ASN A 101 -23.71 12.76 -0.63
N ASP A 102 -23.81 12.95 -1.94
CA ASP A 102 -24.73 12.18 -2.78
C ASP A 102 -24.36 10.69 -2.79
N ALA A 103 -23.07 10.36 -2.93
CA ALA A 103 -22.59 8.98 -2.86
C ALA A 103 -22.85 8.34 -1.49
N VAL A 104 -22.61 9.07 -0.39
CA VAL A 104 -22.94 8.62 0.97
C VAL A 104 -24.43 8.27 1.07
N SER A 105 -25.30 9.17 0.61
CA SER A 105 -26.75 8.97 0.64
C SER A 105 -27.19 7.75 -0.18
N GLN A 106 -26.56 7.50 -1.32
CA GLN A 106 -26.83 6.33 -2.16
C GLN A 106 -26.42 5.01 -1.50
N VAL A 107 -25.27 4.99 -0.81
CA VAL A 107 -24.80 3.80 -0.09
C VAL A 107 -25.69 3.51 1.12
N ILE A 108 -26.00 4.52 1.94
CA ILE A 108 -26.86 4.36 3.13
C ILE A 108 -28.28 3.91 2.76
N SER A 109 -28.82 4.41 1.65
CA SER A 109 -30.16 4.02 1.18
C SER A 109 -30.20 2.65 0.46
N SER A 110 -29.09 1.90 0.44
CA SER A 110 -28.95 0.61 -0.24
C SER A 110 -29.28 0.65 -1.75
N LYS A 111 -29.25 1.85 -2.36
CA LYS A 111 -29.50 2.03 -3.79
C LYS A 111 -28.34 1.53 -4.64
N ASN A 112 -27.12 1.54 -4.10
CA ASN A 112 -25.95 0.96 -4.73
C ASN A 112 -25.59 -0.36 -4.05
N LYS A 113 -25.76 -1.48 -4.76
CA LYS A 113 -25.12 -2.75 -4.38
C LYS A 113 -23.66 -2.69 -4.78
N ILE A 114 -22.77 -2.68 -3.80
CA ILE A 114 -21.33 -2.76 -4.01
C ILE A 114 -20.97 -4.25 -4.15
N GLU A 115 -20.62 -4.68 -5.35
CA GLU A 115 -20.32 -6.08 -5.68
C GLU A 115 -18.81 -6.37 -5.73
N TYR A 116 -17.98 -5.44 -5.22
CA TYR A 116 -16.52 -5.54 -5.25
C TYR A 116 -15.91 -5.04 -3.94
N VAL A 117 -14.70 -5.50 -3.64
CA VAL A 117 -13.87 -4.99 -2.54
C VAL A 117 -13.00 -3.86 -3.08
N PRO A 118 -13.17 -2.59 -2.63
CA PRO A 118 -12.45 -1.45 -3.18
C PRO A 118 -10.92 -1.58 -3.09
N HIS A 119 -10.41 -2.08 -1.95
CA HIS A 119 -8.98 -2.23 -1.72
C HIS A 119 -8.34 -3.23 -2.70
N ASP A 120 -8.98 -4.39 -2.92
CA ASP A 120 -8.54 -5.38 -3.89
C ASP A 120 -8.60 -4.87 -5.33
N LEU A 121 -9.64 -4.11 -5.67
CA LEU A 121 -9.78 -3.53 -7.01
C LEU A 121 -8.65 -2.54 -7.29
N LEU A 122 -8.34 -1.68 -6.31
CA LEU A 122 -7.28 -0.68 -6.39
C LEU A 122 -5.90 -1.32 -6.49
N LYS A 123 -5.61 -2.29 -5.62
CA LYS A 123 -4.35 -3.04 -5.63
C LYS A 123 -4.14 -3.75 -6.97
N ARG A 124 -5.14 -4.52 -7.43
CA ARG A 124 -5.08 -5.21 -8.72
C ARG A 124 -4.89 -4.23 -9.89
N PHE A 125 -5.55 -3.08 -9.86
CA PHE A 125 -5.40 -2.08 -10.92
C PHE A 125 -3.96 -1.57 -11.04
N LEU A 126 -3.33 -1.26 -9.90
CA LEU A 126 -1.98 -0.69 -9.86
C LEU A 126 -0.89 -1.74 -10.09
N GLU A 127 -1.16 -3.01 -9.80
CA GLU A 127 -0.24 -4.13 -10.02
C GLU A 127 -0.39 -4.77 -11.42
N ASP A 128 -1.56 -4.71 -12.06
CA ASP A 128 -1.81 -5.37 -13.36
C ASP A 128 -0.98 -4.72 -14.47
N PRO A 129 -0.02 -5.46 -15.09
CA PRO A 129 0.78 -4.96 -16.20
C PRO A 129 -0.01 -4.88 -17.51
N ALA A 130 -1.16 -5.56 -17.62
CA ALA A 130 -1.96 -5.57 -18.82
C ALA A 130 -2.74 -4.26 -18.98
N THR A 131 -2.48 -3.57 -20.09
CA THR A 131 -3.23 -2.36 -20.51
C THR A 131 -4.55 -2.69 -21.21
N SER A 132 -4.76 -3.95 -21.62
CA SER A 132 -5.91 -4.43 -22.39
C SER A 132 -7.18 -4.70 -21.56
N SER A 133 -7.09 -4.74 -20.24
CA SER A 133 -8.19 -5.11 -19.32
C SER A 133 -8.95 -3.92 -18.71
N TYR A 134 -8.68 -2.67 -19.12
CA TYR A 134 -9.15 -1.46 -18.41
C TYR A 134 -10.66 -1.40 -18.11
N ARG A 135 -11.50 -2.10 -18.90
CA ARG A 135 -12.95 -2.19 -18.67
C ARG A 135 -13.32 -2.67 -17.27
N GLN A 136 -12.56 -3.62 -16.72
CA GLN A 136 -12.84 -4.15 -15.37
C GLN A 136 -12.52 -3.14 -14.26
N TYR A 137 -11.72 -2.11 -14.57
CA TYR A 137 -11.29 -1.07 -13.63
C TYR A 137 -12.03 0.25 -13.80
N LEU A 138 -12.98 0.36 -14.75
CA LEU A 138 -13.80 1.56 -14.92
C LEU A 138 -14.54 1.94 -13.64
N LYS A 139 -14.86 0.95 -12.81
CA LYS A 139 -15.43 1.14 -11.47
C LYS A 139 -14.60 2.06 -10.56
N LEU A 140 -13.27 2.07 -10.66
CA LEU A 140 -12.42 2.98 -9.90
C LEU A 140 -12.66 4.45 -10.24
N ARG A 141 -13.06 4.72 -11.50
CA ARG A 141 -13.44 6.05 -11.98
C ARG A 141 -14.91 6.35 -11.69
N ASP A 142 -15.80 5.44 -12.06
CA ASP A 142 -17.25 5.67 -12.06
C ASP A 142 -17.83 5.71 -10.64
N ASP A 143 -17.28 4.89 -9.73
CA ASP A 143 -17.72 4.80 -8.33
C ASP A 143 -16.74 5.51 -7.37
N TYR A 144 -15.94 6.47 -7.88
CA TYR A 144 -14.85 7.11 -7.12
C TYR A 144 -15.28 7.62 -5.72
N TYR A 145 -16.40 8.34 -5.61
CA TYR A 145 -16.88 8.85 -4.32
C TYR A 145 -17.43 7.77 -3.39
N VAL A 146 -17.97 6.67 -3.95
CA VAL A 146 -18.36 5.50 -3.15
C VAL A 146 -17.12 4.86 -2.55
N ILE A 147 -16.08 4.66 -3.35
CA ILE A 147 -14.78 4.13 -2.87
C ILE A 147 -14.18 5.05 -1.80
N LYS A 148 -14.18 6.37 -2.05
CA LYS A 148 -13.72 7.37 -1.08
C LYS A 148 -14.53 7.31 0.22
N PHE A 149 -15.85 7.19 0.16
CA PHE A 149 -16.69 7.06 1.35
C PHE A 149 -16.35 5.79 2.16
N LEU A 150 -16.26 4.63 1.50
CA LEU A 150 -15.91 3.38 2.16
C LEU A 150 -14.51 3.45 2.81
N HIS A 151 -13.58 4.13 2.15
CA HIS A 151 -12.27 4.40 2.70
C HIS A 151 -12.31 5.32 3.94
N VAL A 152 -13.16 6.36 3.94
CA VAL A 152 -13.38 7.21 5.12
C VAL A 152 -13.99 6.42 6.28
N GLU A 153 -14.93 5.51 6.02
CA GLU A 153 -15.48 4.64 7.07
C GLU A 153 -14.40 3.71 7.66
N LEU A 154 -13.52 3.15 6.83
CA LEU A 154 -12.36 2.40 7.29
C LEU A 154 -11.44 3.28 8.15
N LEU A 155 -11.15 4.51 7.73
CA LEU A 155 -10.33 5.46 8.49
C LEU A 155 -10.94 5.75 9.88
N LYS A 156 -12.26 5.87 10.00
CA LYS A 156 -12.93 6.06 11.30
C LYS A 156 -12.68 4.88 12.24
N GLN A 157 -12.79 3.65 11.74
CA GLN A 157 -12.54 2.44 12.52
C GLN A 157 -11.07 2.35 12.96
N VAL A 158 -10.15 2.60 12.04
CA VAL A 158 -8.71 2.62 12.31
C VAL A 158 -8.34 3.73 13.30
N TYR A 159 -8.99 4.90 13.20
CA TYR A 159 -8.79 6.03 14.12
C TYR A 159 -9.26 5.71 15.55
N ALA A 160 -10.36 4.99 15.72
CA ALA A 160 -10.77 4.52 17.04
C ALA A 160 -9.72 3.58 17.65
N GLY A 161 -9.17 2.67 16.85
CA GLY A 161 -8.03 1.81 17.22
C GLY A 161 -6.80 2.63 17.63
N LEU A 162 -6.42 3.63 16.84
CA LEU A 162 -5.33 4.56 17.12
C LEU A 162 -5.48 5.25 18.50
N LEU A 163 -6.66 5.82 18.78
CA LEU A 163 -6.94 6.50 20.05
C LEU A 163 -6.83 5.55 21.24
N SER A 164 -7.30 4.31 21.09
CA SER A 164 -7.22 3.29 22.15
C SER A 164 -5.77 2.99 22.56
N ILE A 165 -4.83 3.03 21.62
CA ILE A 165 -3.40 2.78 21.88
C ILE A 165 -2.72 4.01 22.48
N ARG A 166 -2.99 5.20 21.94
CA ARG A 166 -2.34 6.44 22.38
C ARG A 166 -2.69 6.85 23.81
N ASN A 167 -3.89 6.52 24.25
CA ASN A 167 -4.35 6.88 25.59
C ASN A 167 -3.74 6.03 26.72
N GLN A 168 -3.00 4.96 26.40
CA GLN A 168 -2.49 4.01 27.41
C GLN A 168 -1.10 4.38 27.99
N LYS A 169 -0.36 5.33 27.39
CA LYS A 169 1.03 5.72 27.77
C LYS A 169 1.88 4.52 28.23
N SER A 170 1.97 3.49 27.38
CA SER A 170 2.60 2.21 27.72
C SER A 170 3.66 1.81 26.70
N LEU A 171 4.34 0.68 26.95
CA LEU A 171 5.27 0.07 25.98
C LEU A 171 4.58 -0.15 24.62
N LYS A 172 3.28 -0.51 24.63
CA LYS A 172 2.46 -0.66 23.42
C LYS A 172 2.40 0.63 22.61
N THR A 173 2.17 1.77 23.27
CA THR A 173 2.16 3.09 22.62
C THR A 173 3.53 3.41 22.01
N LYS A 174 4.61 3.14 22.73
CA LYS A 174 5.99 3.36 22.23
C LYS A 174 6.29 2.54 20.98
N ILE A 175 5.94 1.24 20.98
CA ILE A 175 6.11 0.36 19.82
C ILE A 175 5.32 0.90 18.63
N PHE A 176 4.06 1.24 18.85
CA PHE A 176 3.19 1.79 17.81
C PHE A 176 3.75 3.07 17.18
N ASP A 177 4.07 4.09 17.99
CA ASP A 177 4.53 5.38 17.47
C ASP A 177 5.88 5.25 16.76
N THR A 178 6.79 4.41 17.26
CA THR A 178 8.09 4.16 16.63
C THR A 178 7.93 3.45 15.29
N THR A 179 7.04 2.45 15.22
CA THR A 179 6.77 1.71 13.98
C THR A 179 6.15 2.64 12.92
N LEU A 180 5.21 3.49 13.33
CA LEU A 180 4.57 4.43 12.41
C LEU A 180 5.54 5.51 11.92
N ASP A 181 6.43 6.01 12.78
CA ASP A 181 7.49 6.94 12.38
C ASP A 181 8.47 6.31 11.37
N LEU A 182 8.87 5.06 11.62
CA LEU A 182 9.69 4.27 10.70
C LEU A 182 9.00 4.13 9.33
N PHE A 183 7.71 3.78 9.30
CA PHE A 183 6.97 3.65 8.04
C PHE A 183 6.90 4.95 7.27
N LYS A 184 6.62 6.08 7.93
CA LYS A 184 6.62 7.39 7.26
C LYS A 184 7.98 7.71 6.64
N LYS A 185 9.07 7.52 7.39
CA LYS A 185 10.43 7.78 6.87
C LYS A 185 10.77 6.90 5.67
N ALA A 186 10.37 5.63 5.71
CA ALA A 186 10.66 4.69 4.64
C ALA A 186 9.78 4.90 3.39
N PHE A 187 8.49 5.15 3.56
CA PHE A 187 7.51 5.04 2.49
C PHE A 187 6.95 6.38 2.00
N HIS A 188 7.26 7.51 2.65
CA HIS A 188 6.77 8.84 2.26
C HIS A 188 7.89 9.73 1.67
N HIS A 189 8.77 9.18 0.85
CA HIS A 189 9.94 9.91 0.33
C HIS A 189 9.76 10.47 -1.09
N ASP A 190 8.81 9.96 -1.89
CA ASP A 190 8.54 10.49 -3.23
C ASP A 190 7.38 11.52 -3.14
N PRO A 191 7.44 12.66 -3.83
CA PRO A 191 6.30 13.59 -3.92
C PRO A 191 5.06 12.94 -4.57
N ASN A 192 5.23 11.85 -5.33
CA ASN A 192 4.15 11.12 -5.96
C ASN A 192 3.51 10.09 -5.01
N PHE A 193 2.26 10.35 -4.62
CA PHE A 193 1.53 9.49 -3.69
C PHE A 193 1.23 8.08 -4.22
N VAL A 194 1.11 7.90 -5.54
CA VAL A 194 0.91 6.56 -6.15
C VAL A 194 2.16 5.70 -5.91
N LYS A 195 3.36 6.26 -6.08
CA LYS A 195 4.61 5.54 -5.84
C LYS A 195 4.80 5.17 -4.37
N ASN A 196 4.50 6.09 -3.46
CA ASN A 196 4.57 5.84 -2.02
C ASN A 196 3.63 4.68 -1.62
N TYR A 197 2.38 4.71 -2.10
CA TYR A 197 1.42 3.62 -1.91
C TYR A 197 1.95 2.29 -2.46
N GLN A 198 2.46 2.27 -3.70
CA GLN A 198 2.98 1.05 -4.33
C GLN A 198 4.20 0.49 -3.59
N LEU A 199 5.09 1.36 -3.11
CA LEU A 199 6.26 0.93 -2.36
C LEU A 199 5.87 0.25 -1.05
N PHE A 200 4.91 0.81 -0.32
CA PHE A 200 4.37 0.17 0.88
C PHE A 200 3.73 -1.19 0.54
N GLN A 201 2.86 -1.25 -0.47
CA GLN A 201 2.17 -2.49 -0.88
C GLN A 201 3.15 -3.58 -1.37
N LYS A 202 4.26 -3.19 -2.01
CA LYS A 202 5.32 -4.12 -2.45
C LYS A 202 5.86 -4.96 -1.28
N TYR A 203 5.98 -4.37 -0.09
CA TYR A 203 6.51 -5.04 1.10
C TYR A 203 5.43 -5.48 2.09
N ASN A 204 4.26 -4.83 2.09
CA ASN A 204 3.09 -5.23 2.86
C ASN A 204 2.30 -6.35 2.17
N LYS A 205 2.81 -7.57 2.25
CA LYS A 205 2.12 -8.73 1.64
C LYS A 205 0.86 -9.18 2.39
N ALA A 206 0.63 -8.65 3.58
CA ALA A 206 -0.56 -8.94 4.36
C ALA A 206 -1.59 -7.84 4.14
N ASP A 207 -2.82 -8.21 3.76
CA ASP A 207 -3.91 -7.24 3.71
C ASP A 207 -4.22 -6.76 5.13
N ALA A 208 -4.24 -5.45 5.37
CA ALA A 208 -4.51 -4.90 6.70
C ALA A 208 -5.88 -5.33 7.26
N THR A 209 -6.88 -5.56 6.40
CA THR A 209 -8.20 -6.05 6.80
C THR A 209 -8.11 -7.50 7.23
N ASP A 210 -7.40 -8.35 6.46
CA ASP A 210 -7.16 -9.74 6.84
C ASP A 210 -6.36 -9.84 8.14
N LEU A 211 -5.38 -8.97 8.34
CA LEU A 211 -4.61 -8.87 9.60
C LEU A 211 -5.52 -8.51 10.78
N LEU A 212 -6.43 -7.55 10.61
CA LEU A 212 -7.37 -7.17 11.66
C LEU A 212 -8.30 -8.34 12.01
N ILE A 213 -8.93 -8.96 11.01
CA ILE A 213 -9.86 -10.07 11.22
C ILE A 213 -9.15 -11.25 11.89
N SER A 214 -8.05 -11.72 11.30
CA SER A 214 -7.30 -12.85 11.86
C SER A 214 -6.77 -12.57 13.26
N SER A 215 -6.24 -11.37 13.53
CA SER A 215 -5.79 -11.02 14.87
C SER A 215 -6.93 -10.96 15.90
N SER A 216 -8.13 -10.53 15.50
CA SER A 216 -9.30 -10.51 16.38
C SER A 216 -9.76 -11.93 16.69
N GLU A 217 -9.87 -12.79 15.67
CA GLU A 217 -10.26 -14.19 15.82
C GLU A 217 -9.27 -14.97 16.70
N ASP A 218 -7.96 -14.76 16.50
CA ASP A 218 -6.91 -15.37 17.32
C ASP A 218 -7.03 -14.95 18.80
N LEU A 219 -7.30 -13.66 19.06
CA LEU A 219 -7.45 -13.12 20.41
C LEU A 219 -8.73 -13.62 21.10
N ASP A 220 -9.84 -13.69 20.37
CA ASP A 220 -11.11 -14.21 20.90
C ASP A 220 -11.00 -15.71 21.20
N HIS A 221 -10.37 -16.48 20.31
CA HIS A 221 -10.10 -17.90 20.55
C HIS A 221 -9.24 -18.13 21.79
N ASP A 222 -8.16 -17.36 21.94
CA ASP A 222 -7.30 -17.46 23.12
C ASP A 222 -8.06 -17.09 24.40
N LYS A 223 -8.85 -16.02 24.36
CA LYS A 223 -9.66 -15.58 25.50
C LYS A 223 -10.65 -16.66 25.94
N ASP A 224 -11.43 -17.20 25.01
CA ASP A 224 -12.39 -18.27 25.30
C ASP A 224 -11.71 -19.49 25.92
N LYS A 225 -10.55 -19.87 25.37
CA LYS A 225 -9.76 -21.00 25.86
C LYS A 225 -9.25 -20.77 27.29
N PHE A 226 -8.72 -19.59 27.59
CA PHE A 226 -8.26 -19.26 28.94
C PHE A 226 -9.42 -19.11 29.93
N ASP A 227 -10.59 -18.62 29.48
CA ASP A 227 -11.82 -18.58 30.28
C ASP A 227 -12.35 -19.99 30.60
N MET A 228 -12.20 -20.94 29.68
CA MET A 228 -12.52 -22.35 29.96
C MET A 228 -11.53 -22.98 30.96
N LEU A 229 -10.24 -22.64 30.87
CA LEU A 229 -9.20 -23.17 31.76
C LEU A 229 -9.32 -22.60 33.18
N SER A 230 -9.65 -21.32 33.32
CA SER A 230 -9.81 -20.67 34.63
C SER A 230 -10.94 -21.28 35.46
N LYS A 231 -12.00 -21.78 34.81
CA LYS A 231 -13.13 -22.47 35.44
C LYS A 231 -12.79 -23.87 35.99
N ARG A 232 -11.60 -24.43 35.71
CA ARG A 232 -11.25 -25.81 36.07
C ARG A 232 -10.62 -26.01 37.47
N ASN A 233 -10.68 -25.04 38.39
CA ASN A 233 -10.04 -25.11 39.72
C ASN A 233 -8.54 -25.48 39.66
N GLY A 234 -7.86 -25.03 38.60
CA GLY A 234 -6.43 -25.28 38.35
C GLY A 234 -6.20 -26.24 37.18
N THR A 235 -5.04 -26.12 36.55
CA THR A 235 -4.59 -27.00 35.47
C THR A 235 -3.14 -27.39 35.76
N PRO A 236 -2.74 -28.67 35.61
CA PRO A 236 -1.34 -29.06 35.79
C PRO A 236 -0.39 -28.20 34.96
N ALA A 237 0.72 -27.74 35.55
CA ALA A 237 1.63 -26.77 34.93
C ALA A 237 2.06 -27.16 33.51
N LYS A 238 2.42 -28.43 33.29
CA LYS A 238 2.80 -28.96 31.97
C LYS A 238 1.67 -28.85 30.93
N GLN A 239 0.42 -29.05 31.33
CA GLN A 239 -0.74 -28.91 30.44
C GLN A 239 -1.06 -27.44 30.18
N GLY A 240 -1.04 -26.61 31.23
CA GLY A 240 -1.24 -25.16 31.12
C GLY A 240 -0.23 -24.51 30.17
N LEU A 241 1.07 -24.82 30.33
CA LEU A 241 2.14 -24.28 29.50
C LEU A 241 2.00 -24.66 28.02
N LYS A 242 1.47 -25.85 27.69
CA LYS A 242 1.18 -26.20 26.29
C LYS A 242 0.18 -25.23 25.65
N TYR A 243 -0.85 -24.83 26.40
CA TYR A 243 -1.83 -23.87 25.90
C TYR A 243 -1.24 -22.47 25.72
N VAL A 244 -0.33 -22.05 26.61
CA VAL A 244 0.39 -20.77 26.46
C VAL A 244 1.35 -20.81 25.27
N ILE A 245 2.08 -21.91 25.05
CA ILE A 245 2.95 -22.11 23.88
C ILE A 245 2.13 -22.09 22.59
N GLU A 246 0.96 -22.72 22.60
CA GLU A 246 0.05 -22.70 21.45
C GLU A 246 -0.47 -21.29 21.14
N SER A 247 -0.95 -20.56 22.16
CA SER A 247 -1.37 -19.16 22.03
C SER A 247 -0.23 -18.29 21.49
N TYR A 248 0.98 -18.43 22.05
CA TYR A 248 2.17 -17.74 21.54
C TYR A 248 2.39 -18.03 20.07
N ALA A 249 2.37 -19.30 19.68
CA ALA A 249 2.63 -19.70 18.31
C ALA A 249 1.59 -19.15 17.33
N THR A 250 0.30 -19.16 17.69
CA THR A 250 -0.79 -18.61 16.89
C THR A 250 -0.61 -17.10 16.67
N LEU A 251 -0.48 -16.32 17.76
CA LEU A 251 -0.28 -14.87 17.68
C LEU A 251 1.01 -14.49 16.93
N ALA A 252 2.05 -15.32 17.06
CA ALA A 252 3.32 -15.14 16.36
C ALA A 252 3.18 -15.26 14.84
N GLU A 253 2.23 -16.05 14.31
CA GLU A 253 2.02 -16.16 12.85
C GLU A 253 1.65 -14.83 12.24
N THR A 254 0.78 -14.07 12.91
CA THR A 254 0.34 -12.76 12.45
C THR A 254 1.47 -11.72 12.57
N VAL A 255 2.23 -11.73 13.68
CA VAL A 255 3.42 -10.86 13.83
C VAL A 255 4.47 -11.15 12.76
N ILE A 256 4.73 -12.43 12.44
CA ILE A 256 5.70 -12.84 11.43
C ILE A 256 5.39 -12.22 10.06
N LYS A 257 4.10 -12.14 9.67
CA LYS A 257 3.69 -11.50 8.42
C LYS A 257 4.09 -10.03 8.37
N ILE A 258 4.05 -9.33 9.51
CA ILE A 258 4.37 -7.90 9.63
C ILE A 258 5.88 -7.66 9.71
N LEU A 259 6.68 -8.62 10.19
CA LEU A 259 8.14 -8.43 10.28
C LEU A 259 8.79 -8.10 8.92
N ASN A 260 8.24 -8.59 7.81
CA ASN A 260 8.80 -8.31 6.49
C ASN A 260 8.78 -6.82 6.11
N ILE A 261 7.66 -6.15 6.40
CA ILE A 261 7.51 -4.72 6.11
C ILE A 261 8.33 -3.86 7.08
N ILE A 262 8.42 -4.24 8.36
CA ILE A 262 9.29 -3.54 9.32
C ILE A 262 10.74 -3.64 8.87
N ARG A 263 11.21 -4.85 8.52
CA ARG A 263 12.57 -5.03 8.00
C ARG A 263 12.80 -4.24 6.71
N ALA A 264 11.83 -4.22 5.80
CA ALA A 264 11.93 -3.45 4.56
C ALA A 264 12.08 -1.95 4.85
N ALA A 265 11.26 -1.43 5.77
CA ALA A 265 11.28 -0.04 6.17
C ALA A 265 12.62 0.36 6.78
N ILE A 266 13.18 -0.48 7.65
CA ILE A 266 14.53 -0.26 8.23
C ILE A 266 15.58 -0.20 7.12
N GLU A 267 15.57 -1.17 6.21
CA GLU A 267 16.55 -1.21 5.11
C GLU A 267 16.42 0.01 4.19
N ILE A 268 15.20 0.48 3.90
CA ILE A 268 14.96 1.70 3.09
C ILE A 268 15.46 2.94 3.82
N GLU A 269 15.16 3.09 5.12
CA GLU A 269 15.67 4.20 5.93
C GLU A 269 17.21 4.19 6.02
N GLU A 270 17.82 3.00 6.07
CA GLU A 270 19.27 2.79 6.00
C GLU A 270 19.87 3.05 4.59
N GLY A 271 19.06 3.40 3.59
CA GLY A 271 19.49 3.75 2.24
C GLY A 271 19.55 2.60 1.24
N VAL A 272 19.01 1.42 1.57
CA VAL A 272 18.89 0.30 0.63
C VAL A 272 17.73 0.57 -0.33
N THR A 273 18.05 0.74 -1.62
CA THR A 273 17.08 1.13 -2.65
C THR A 273 16.11 0.01 -3.05
N ASP A 274 16.54 -1.25 -3.01
CA ASP A 274 15.70 -2.40 -3.33
C ASP A 274 15.88 -3.54 -2.30
N PRO A 275 15.27 -3.42 -1.11
CA PRO A 275 15.22 -4.50 -0.13
C PRO A 275 14.66 -5.77 -0.75
N LEU A 276 15.22 -6.93 -0.36
CA LEU A 276 14.68 -8.22 -0.78
C LEU A 276 13.18 -8.33 -0.40
N LEU A 277 12.36 -8.89 -1.30
CA LEU A 277 10.92 -8.98 -1.09
C LEU A 277 10.52 -9.91 0.07
N ASN A 278 11.36 -10.90 0.38
CA ASN A 278 11.18 -11.83 1.49
C ASN A 278 12.53 -12.43 1.90
N LYS A 279 12.87 -12.39 3.20
CA LYS A 279 14.05 -13.06 3.78
C LYS A 279 13.69 -14.21 4.72
N GLY A 280 12.41 -14.52 4.92
CA GLY A 280 11.97 -15.49 5.92
C GLY A 280 11.88 -14.89 7.33
N SER A 281 11.14 -15.57 8.21
CA SER A 281 10.74 -15.01 9.51
C SER A 281 11.88 -14.81 10.50
N VAL A 282 12.84 -15.73 10.54
CA VAL A 282 13.99 -15.65 11.45
C VAL A 282 14.96 -14.55 11.03
N ASP A 283 15.27 -14.45 9.74
CA ASP A 283 16.19 -13.43 9.23
C ASP A 283 15.61 -12.01 9.35
N ASN A 284 14.31 -11.86 9.06
CA ASN A 284 13.61 -10.59 9.32
C ASN A 284 13.70 -10.20 10.79
N TRP A 285 13.43 -11.15 11.70
CA TRP A 285 13.52 -10.92 13.14
C TRP A 285 14.93 -10.53 13.59
N LEU A 286 15.96 -11.26 13.17
CA LEU A 286 17.35 -10.96 13.52
C LEU A 286 17.76 -9.56 13.06
N LYS A 287 17.47 -9.21 11.79
CA LYS A 287 17.79 -7.88 11.24
C LYS A 287 17.11 -6.74 12.02
N ILE A 288 15.87 -6.93 12.47
CA ILE A 288 15.17 -5.95 13.31
C ILE A 288 15.80 -5.92 14.70
N LYS A 289 15.98 -7.08 15.34
CA LYS A 289 16.50 -7.22 16.71
C LYS A 289 17.89 -6.61 16.88
N GLU A 290 18.76 -6.74 15.88
CA GLU A 290 20.12 -6.22 15.88
C GLU A 290 20.20 -4.71 15.59
N ASN A 291 19.12 -4.09 15.10
CA ASN A 291 19.08 -2.66 14.85
C ASN A 291 19.02 -1.88 16.17
N LYS A 292 19.92 -0.89 16.34
CA LYS A 292 20.06 -0.11 17.58
C LYS A 292 18.81 0.72 17.93
N THR A 293 18.08 1.18 16.93
CA THR A 293 16.91 2.06 17.11
C THR A 293 15.63 1.23 17.26
N TYR A 294 15.49 0.19 16.43
CA TYR A 294 14.23 -0.55 16.27
C TYR A 294 14.21 -1.92 16.96
N GLY A 295 15.35 -2.42 17.43
CA GLY A 295 15.45 -3.77 18.01
C GLY A 295 14.56 -4.00 19.23
N PHE A 296 14.27 -2.95 20.00
CA PHE A 296 13.38 -3.05 21.15
C PHE A 296 11.93 -3.45 20.77
N ILE A 297 11.52 -3.23 19.51
CA ILE A 297 10.18 -3.62 19.02
C ILE A 297 9.99 -5.13 19.15
N VAL A 298 11.02 -5.92 18.86
CA VAL A 298 10.96 -7.39 18.80
C VAL A 298 11.81 -8.08 19.87
N GLU A 299 12.24 -7.35 20.90
CA GLU A 299 13.20 -7.82 21.92
C GLU A 299 12.77 -9.17 22.55
N ASP A 300 11.51 -9.24 22.98
CA ASP A 300 10.91 -10.43 23.63
C ASP A 300 10.00 -11.23 22.67
N PHE A 301 10.26 -11.10 21.37
CA PHE A 301 9.66 -11.94 20.35
C PHE A 301 10.71 -12.93 19.82
N ASP A 302 10.30 -14.17 19.54
CA ASP A 302 11.15 -15.15 18.86
C ASP A 302 10.28 -16.03 17.93
N PRO A 303 10.38 -15.86 16.60
CA PRO A 303 9.57 -16.63 15.66
C PRO A 303 9.94 -18.13 15.64
N ARG A 304 11.09 -18.53 16.19
CA ARG A 304 11.52 -19.94 16.23
C ARG A 304 10.64 -20.78 17.17
N ILE A 305 10.02 -20.17 18.18
CA ILE A 305 9.07 -20.83 19.08
C ILE A 305 7.86 -21.36 18.28
N ARG A 306 7.34 -20.56 17.33
CA ARG A 306 6.24 -20.97 16.44
C ARG A 306 6.63 -22.18 15.60
N HIS A 307 7.84 -22.18 15.03
CA HIS A 307 8.34 -23.32 14.24
C HIS A 307 8.51 -24.56 15.10
N GLY A 308 9.09 -24.42 16.30
CA GLY A 308 9.21 -25.52 17.27
C GLY A 308 7.84 -26.11 17.67
N LYS A 309 6.82 -25.27 17.87
CA LYS A 309 5.44 -25.71 18.12
C LYS A 309 4.85 -26.45 16.91
N ALA A 310 5.02 -25.94 15.70
CA ALA A 310 4.44 -26.53 14.49
C ALA A 310 4.88 -27.99 14.27
N HIS A 311 6.12 -28.31 14.65
CA HIS A 311 6.67 -29.66 14.57
C HIS A 311 6.59 -30.47 15.88
N ASN A 312 5.98 -29.92 16.93
CA ASN A 312 6.01 -30.47 18.29
C ASN A 312 7.44 -30.78 18.80
N ASN A 313 8.41 -29.99 18.35
CA ASN A 313 9.84 -30.11 18.66
C ASN A 313 10.20 -29.31 19.91
N TYR A 314 9.50 -29.56 21.00
CA TYR A 314 9.79 -28.95 22.30
C TYR A 314 9.49 -29.89 23.47
N ASN A 315 10.12 -29.64 24.62
CA ASN A 315 9.84 -30.32 25.88
C ASN A 315 9.66 -29.29 27.00
N ILE A 316 8.77 -29.62 27.94
CA ILE A 316 8.52 -28.82 29.14
C ILE A 316 9.13 -29.57 30.32
N ASP A 317 10.24 -29.05 30.83
CA ASP A 317 10.93 -29.54 32.00
C ASP A 317 10.45 -28.76 33.24
N VAL A 318 9.48 -29.36 33.94
CA VAL A 318 8.91 -28.79 35.16
C VAL A 318 9.90 -28.82 36.32
N THR A 319 10.85 -29.76 36.33
CA THR A 319 11.84 -29.88 37.40
C THR A 319 12.84 -28.71 37.34
N ASN A 320 13.28 -28.36 36.14
CA ASN A 320 14.23 -27.28 35.92
C ASN A 320 13.57 -25.94 35.53
N ASN A 321 12.23 -25.86 35.52
CA ASN A 321 11.44 -24.69 35.12
C ASN A 321 11.80 -24.13 33.74
N LYS A 322 12.01 -25.02 32.75
CA LYS A 322 12.47 -24.67 31.41
C LYS A 322 11.60 -25.29 30.31
N ILE A 323 11.61 -24.62 29.16
CA ILE A 323 11.03 -25.08 27.91
C ILE A 323 12.20 -25.19 26.93
N ASP A 324 12.52 -26.41 26.51
CA ASP A 324 13.58 -26.69 25.55
C ASP A 324 12.99 -26.87 24.17
N PHE A 325 13.55 -26.20 23.17
CA PHE A 325 13.19 -26.35 21.77
C PHE A 325 14.31 -27.07 21.04
N TYR A 326 13.98 -28.09 20.26
CA TYR A 326 14.95 -28.97 19.62
C TYR A 326 15.19 -28.58 18.16
N LYS A 327 16.40 -28.87 17.66
CA LYS A 327 16.69 -28.83 16.22
C LYS A 327 15.84 -29.89 15.50
N GLU A 328 15.49 -29.62 14.26
CA GLU A 328 14.89 -30.62 13.39
C GLU A 328 15.93 -31.69 13.04
N GLY A 329 15.60 -32.95 13.30
CA GLY A 329 16.49 -34.08 13.03
C GLY A 329 16.16 -35.33 13.84
N ARG A 330 16.84 -36.44 13.54
CA ARG A 330 16.70 -37.69 14.30
C ARG A 330 17.29 -37.59 15.72
N ILE A 331 18.28 -36.73 15.91
CA ILE A 331 18.93 -36.49 17.21
C ILE A 331 18.31 -35.21 17.79
N LYS A 332 17.74 -35.32 19.00
CA LYS A 332 17.10 -34.20 19.69
C LYS A 332 18.15 -33.34 20.40
N ASP A 333 18.84 -32.52 19.62
CA ASP A 333 19.73 -31.50 20.17
C ASP A 333 18.93 -30.25 20.53
N ILE A 334 19.15 -29.72 21.74
CA ILE A 334 18.53 -28.46 22.18
C ILE A 334 19.09 -27.33 21.31
N ALA A 335 18.20 -26.64 20.60
CA ALA A 335 18.53 -25.46 19.80
C ALA A 335 18.57 -24.20 20.66
N PHE A 336 17.58 -24.05 21.54
CA PHE A 336 17.44 -22.95 22.48
C PHE A 336 16.46 -23.33 23.60
N SER A 337 16.55 -22.64 24.72
CA SER A 337 15.69 -22.88 25.90
C SER A 337 15.27 -21.56 26.53
N TYR A 338 14.08 -21.57 27.12
CA TYR A 338 13.55 -20.45 27.90
C TYR A 338 13.11 -20.94 29.28
N THR A 339 13.39 -20.17 30.32
CA THR A 339 12.74 -20.37 31.61
C THR A 339 11.24 -20.05 31.52
N PHE A 340 10.45 -20.57 32.44
CA PHE A 340 9.01 -20.27 32.49
C PHE A 340 8.73 -18.76 32.64
N GLU A 341 9.57 -18.03 33.38
CA GLU A 341 9.41 -16.59 33.57
C GLU A 341 9.75 -15.79 32.30
N GLU A 342 10.84 -16.14 31.61
CA GLU A 342 11.16 -15.55 30.30
C GLU A 342 10.02 -15.80 29.32
N PHE A 343 9.53 -17.03 29.24
CA PHE A 343 8.45 -17.38 28.32
C PHE A 343 7.14 -16.64 28.64
N ARG A 344 6.80 -16.51 29.94
CA ARG A 344 5.64 -15.71 30.38
C ARG A 344 5.76 -14.25 29.95
N LYS A 345 6.93 -13.65 30.12
CA LYS A 345 7.21 -12.26 29.70
C LYS A 345 7.08 -12.11 28.18
N MET A 346 7.63 -13.05 27.42
CA MET A 346 7.52 -13.09 25.96
C MET A 346 6.06 -13.21 25.50
N TRP A 347 5.28 -14.10 26.11
CA TRP A 347 3.85 -14.27 25.81
C TRP A 347 3.05 -13.00 26.09
N HIS A 348 3.23 -12.38 27.26
CA HIS A 348 2.54 -11.12 27.56
C HIS A 348 2.92 -9.98 26.59
N ARG A 349 4.22 -9.84 26.29
CA ARG A 349 4.69 -8.83 25.33
C ARG A 349 4.23 -9.09 23.90
N LEU A 350 4.03 -10.35 23.50
CA LEU A 350 3.51 -10.68 22.18
C LEU A 350 2.10 -10.12 21.95
N HIS A 351 1.20 -10.15 22.94
CA HIS A 351 -0.11 -9.51 22.82
C HIS A 351 -0.01 -7.98 22.61
N LEU A 352 0.91 -7.33 23.34
CA LEU A 352 1.16 -5.89 23.19
C LEU A 352 1.74 -5.59 21.80
N LEU A 353 2.71 -6.40 21.37
CA LEU A 353 3.38 -6.29 20.09
C LEU A 353 2.39 -6.45 18.93
N LEU A 354 1.62 -7.55 18.92
CA LEU A 354 0.63 -7.85 17.90
C LEU A 354 -0.34 -6.66 17.72
N SER A 355 -0.96 -6.21 18.81
CA SER A 355 -1.94 -5.14 18.75
C SER A 355 -1.33 -3.79 18.34
N ALA A 356 -0.08 -3.48 18.74
CA ALA A 356 0.60 -2.27 18.28
C ALA A 356 0.95 -2.33 16.79
N LEU A 357 1.51 -3.45 16.32
CA LEU A 357 1.98 -3.60 14.95
C LEU A 357 0.83 -3.68 13.94
N VAL A 358 -0.23 -4.43 14.26
CA VAL A 358 -1.42 -4.52 13.38
C VAL A 358 -2.00 -3.12 13.18
N VAL A 359 -2.25 -2.38 14.26
CA VAL A 359 -2.81 -1.03 14.15
C VAL A 359 -1.87 -0.08 13.43
N ALA A 360 -0.54 -0.18 13.61
CA ALA A 360 0.43 0.62 12.86
C ALA A 360 0.35 0.38 11.35
N VAL A 361 0.29 -0.89 10.92
CA VAL A 361 0.13 -1.26 9.51
C VAL A 361 -1.21 -0.76 8.95
N CYS A 362 -2.31 -0.92 9.71
CA CYS A 362 -3.63 -0.44 9.28
C CYS A 362 -3.68 1.09 9.13
N VAL A 363 -3.10 1.83 10.08
CA VAL A 363 -3.02 3.30 10.02
C VAL A 363 -2.23 3.74 8.81
N GLU A 364 -1.06 3.15 8.58
CA GLU A 364 -0.20 3.53 7.46
C GLU A 364 -0.84 3.20 6.11
N GLN A 365 -1.37 1.98 5.96
CA GLN A 365 -2.08 1.57 4.75
C GLN A 365 -3.26 2.50 4.46
N ALA A 366 -4.04 2.84 5.48
CA ALA A 366 -5.18 3.74 5.32
C ALA A 366 -4.72 5.17 4.96
N ALA A 367 -3.69 5.70 5.60
CA ALA A 367 -3.15 7.02 5.30
C ALA A 367 -2.62 7.14 3.86
N LEU A 368 -1.83 6.17 3.41
CA LEU A 368 -1.29 6.12 2.04
C LEU A 368 -2.40 5.97 1.00
N THR A 369 -3.40 5.12 1.27
CA THR A 369 -4.55 4.95 0.39
C THR A 369 -5.32 6.27 0.25
N GLY A 370 -5.60 6.95 1.36
CA GLY A 370 -6.31 8.23 1.36
C GLY A 370 -5.56 9.32 0.60
N ALA A 371 -4.25 9.45 0.87
CA ALA A 371 -3.40 10.41 0.17
C ALA A 371 -3.36 10.14 -1.35
N MET A 372 -3.23 8.88 -1.75
CA MET A 372 -3.26 8.50 -3.16
C MET A 372 -4.62 8.78 -3.81
N LEU A 373 -5.74 8.43 -3.17
CA LEU A 373 -7.08 8.70 -3.70
C LEU A 373 -7.32 10.19 -3.95
N GLU A 374 -6.77 11.06 -3.10
CA GLU A 374 -6.89 12.52 -3.25
C GLU A 374 -5.90 13.13 -4.24
N SER A 375 -4.82 12.42 -4.57
CA SER A 375 -3.73 12.90 -5.41
C SER A 375 -4.17 13.25 -6.84
N GLY A 376 -3.54 14.27 -7.42
CA GLY A 376 -3.78 14.65 -8.82
C GLY A 376 -3.30 13.57 -9.78
N GLU A 377 -2.24 12.85 -9.40
CA GLU A 377 -1.63 11.78 -10.17
C GLU A 377 -2.60 10.62 -10.39
N TYR A 378 -3.27 10.17 -9.31
CA TYR A 378 -4.26 9.13 -9.40
C TYR A 378 -5.51 9.57 -10.19
N LYS A 379 -5.99 10.80 -9.98
CA LYS A 379 -7.14 11.34 -10.72
C LYS A 379 -6.85 11.46 -12.22
N LEU A 380 -5.65 11.92 -12.60
CA LEU A 380 -5.20 11.96 -14.00
C LEU A 380 -5.02 10.57 -14.59
N LEU A 381 -4.48 9.62 -13.83
CA LEU A 381 -4.39 8.21 -14.24
C LEU A 381 -5.79 7.67 -14.59
N LEU A 382 -6.78 7.87 -13.71
CA LEU A 382 -8.16 7.43 -13.96
C LEU A 382 -8.82 8.15 -15.14
N ALA A 383 -8.59 9.46 -15.29
CA ALA A 383 -9.13 10.24 -16.40
C ALA A 383 -8.54 9.83 -17.76
N SER A 384 -7.29 9.39 -17.78
CA SER A 384 -6.60 8.94 -18.99
C SER A 384 -6.95 7.50 -19.40
N MET A 385 -7.60 6.74 -18.51
CA MET A 385 -7.88 5.32 -18.69
C MET A 385 -8.74 5.04 -19.94
N GLY A 386 -8.20 4.26 -20.86
CA GLY A 386 -8.86 3.91 -22.14
C GLY A 386 -8.93 5.05 -23.17
N ASN A 387 -8.53 6.27 -22.79
CA ASN A 387 -8.66 7.49 -23.58
C ASN A 387 -7.31 8.17 -23.90
N PHE A 388 -6.19 7.52 -23.62
CA PHE A 388 -4.85 8.09 -23.79
C PHE A 388 -3.97 7.26 -24.71
N LYS A 389 -3.15 7.93 -25.52
CA LYS A 389 -2.12 7.34 -26.36
C LYS A 389 -0.79 8.05 -26.09
N GLU A 390 0.12 7.33 -25.44
CA GLU A 390 1.47 7.81 -25.16
C GLU A 390 2.22 8.20 -26.44
N ILE A 391 2.88 9.36 -26.42
CA ILE A 391 3.86 9.74 -27.44
C ILE A 391 5.22 9.21 -26.98
N ARG A 392 5.59 8.02 -27.45
CA ARG A 392 6.84 7.38 -27.04
C ARG A 392 8.04 8.05 -27.69
N ASN A 393 9.03 8.36 -26.87
CA ASN A 393 10.38 8.59 -27.36
C ASN A 393 11.04 7.23 -27.59
N LYS A 394 11.31 6.85 -28.85
CA LYS A 394 11.84 5.52 -29.20
C LYS A 394 13.20 5.19 -28.56
N ASN A 395 13.84 6.15 -27.91
CA ASN A 395 15.21 6.05 -27.39
C ASN A 395 15.32 6.06 -25.85
N TYR A 396 14.21 5.99 -25.11
CA TYR A 396 14.23 5.76 -23.66
C TYR A 396 13.58 4.40 -23.36
N VAL A 397 14.41 3.35 -23.38
CA VAL A 397 14.14 2.05 -22.73
C VAL A 397 15.18 1.86 -21.65
#